data_AF-A0A8H4KKK6-F1
#
_entry.id   AF-A0A8H4KKK6-F1
#
_cell.length_a   1.000
_cell.length_b   1.000
_cell.length_c   1.000
_cell.angle_alpha   90.00
_cell.angle_beta   90.00
_cell.angle_gamma   90.00
#
_symmetry.space_group_name_H-M   'P 1'
#
loop_
_entity.id
_entity.type
_entity.pdbx_description
1 polymer ?
#
loop_
_entity_poly.entity_id
_entity_poly.type
_entity_poly.pdbx_seq_one_letter_code
_entity_poly.pdbx_strand_id
1 'polypeptide(L)'
;MPQRSERDKTRLKSKAKKLIDNEETTGANDFKYRAYPEVVAVVIDLGSDRGFVQISGQEEDSSRRISTGGQQQKYILEWLEDGQTCMLYGRPSVMFIVPAPLPDSVPD
;
A
#
# COMPACT_ATOMS: atom_id res chain seq x y z
N MET A 1 -9.40 31.56 10.57
CA MET A 1 -8.84 30.30 10.05
C MET A 1 -9.42 29.16 10.88
N PRO A 2 -10.44 28.41 10.41
CA PRO A 2 -11.12 27.48 11.29
C PRO A 2 -10.33 26.17 11.42
N GLN A 3 -10.14 25.75 12.67
CA GLN A 3 -9.68 24.44 13.08
C GLN A 3 -10.50 23.36 12.39
N ARG A 4 -9.98 22.78 11.29
CA ARG A 4 -10.42 21.46 10.81
C ARG A 4 -10.17 20.50 11.97
N SER A 5 -11.26 20.09 12.60
CA SER A 5 -11.28 19.60 13.98
C SER A 5 -10.39 18.36 14.13
N GLU A 6 -9.72 18.21 15.28
CA GLU A 6 -9.01 16.97 15.63
C GLU A 6 -9.92 15.74 15.53
N ARG A 7 -11.25 15.92 15.62
CA ARG A 7 -12.27 14.89 15.33
C ARG A 7 -12.25 14.42 13.88
N ASP A 8 -12.13 15.32 12.90
CA ASP A 8 -12.08 14.94 11.49
C ASP A 8 -10.79 14.19 11.19
N LYS A 9 -9.66 14.64 11.76
CA LYS A 9 -8.39 13.90 11.69
C LYS A 9 -8.52 12.53 12.33
N THR A 10 -9.12 12.43 13.51
CA THR A 10 -9.31 11.15 14.23
C THR A 10 -10.24 10.21 13.46
N ARG A 11 -11.30 10.73 12.85
CA ARG A 11 -12.24 9.97 12.02
C ARG A 11 -11.57 9.48 10.73
N LEU A 12 -10.78 10.33 10.08
CA LEU A 12 -9.99 9.97 8.91
C LEU A 12 -8.92 8.94 9.27
N LYS A 13 -8.19 9.12 10.38
CA LYS A 13 -7.22 8.13 10.89
C LYS A 13 -7.89 6.80 11.21
N SER A 14 -9.06 6.82 11.85
CA SER A 14 -9.80 5.60 12.20
C SER A 14 -10.35 4.88 10.98
N LYS A 15 -10.87 5.60 9.98
CA LYS A 15 -11.28 5.01 8.70
C LYS A 15 -10.08 4.50 7.91
N ALA A 16 -8.98 5.25 7.85
CA ALA A 16 -7.74 4.81 7.21
C ALA A 16 -7.17 3.55 7.89
N LYS A 17 -7.20 3.48 9.23
CA LYS A 17 -6.78 2.30 9.99
C LYS A 17 -7.65 1.05 9.73
N LYS A 18 -8.87 1.22 9.21
CA LYS A 18 -9.72 0.10 8.75
C LYS A 18 -9.43 -0.34 7.31
N LEU A 19 -8.75 0.50 6.52
CA LEU A 19 -8.40 0.24 5.11
C LEU A 19 -6.92 -0.12 4.92
N ILE A 20 -6.08 0.19 5.92
CA ILE A 20 -4.70 -0.26 5.99
C ILE A 20 -4.74 -1.66 6.57
N ASP A 21 -4.56 -2.66 5.72
CA ASP A 21 -4.18 -3.98 6.19
C ASP A 21 -2.72 -3.90 6.64
N ASN A 22 -2.43 -4.60 7.72
CA ASN A 22 -1.28 -4.48 8.61
C ASN A 22 0.04 -3.95 7.98
N GLU A 23 0.77 -3.11 8.72
CA GLU A 23 2.14 -2.71 8.34
C GLU A 23 2.99 -3.96 8.11
N GLU A 24 3.54 -4.10 6.89
CA GLU A 24 4.20 -5.32 6.47
C GLU A 24 5.65 -5.00 6.05
N THR A 25 6.59 -5.43 6.88
CA THR A 25 8.02 -5.42 6.55
C THR A 25 8.41 -6.82 6.12
N THR A 26 8.93 -6.95 4.89
CA THR A 26 9.50 -8.22 4.43
C THR A 26 10.90 -8.38 5.00
N GLY A 27 11.20 -9.58 5.53
CA GLY A 27 12.56 -9.96 5.88
C GLY A 27 13.41 -10.19 4.62
N ALA A 28 14.75 -10.17 4.73
CA ALA A 28 15.68 -10.20 3.58
C ALA A 28 15.45 -11.33 2.55
N ASN A 29 14.81 -12.43 2.94
CA ASN A 29 14.53 -13.60 2.11
C ASN A 29 13.02 -13.91 2.02
N ASP A 30 12.15 -12.96 2.39
CA ASP A 30 10.71 -13.14 2.39
C ASP A 30 10.12 -12.55 1.11
N PHE A 31 9.54 -13.41 0.27
CA PHE A 31 8.87 -13.00 -0.95
C PHE A 31 7.38 -12.88 -0.65
N LYS A 32 6.86 -11.65 -0.69
CA LYS A 32 5.44 -11.39 -0.55
C LYS A 32 4.84 -10.90 -1.84
N TYR A 33 3.68 -11.45 -2.14
CA TYR A 33 2.91 -11.25 -3.36
C TYR A 33 1.48 -10.88 -2.96
N ARG A 34 0.95 -9.81 -3.54
CA ARG A 34 -0.46 -9.39 -3.44
C ARG A 34 -0.96 -8.97 -4.81
N ALA A 35 -2.26 -9.08 -5.05
CA ALA A 35 -2.86 -8.72 -6.33
C ALA A 35 -4.12 -7.88 -6.15
N TYR A 36 -4.49 -7.10 -7.17
CA TYR A 36 -5.85 -6.59 -7.27
C TYR A 36 -6.84 -7.76 -7.45
N PRO A 37 -8.06 -7.73 -6.87
CA PRO A 37 -8.64 -6.69 -6.02
C PRO A 37 -8.37 -6.86 -4.53
N GLU A 38 -7.57 -7.84 -4.08
CA GLU A 38 -7.25 -8.03 -2.65
C GLU A 38 -6.58 -6.79 -2.05
N VAL A 39 -5.66 -6.18 -2.82
CA VAL A 39 -4.99 -4.92 -2.51
C VAL A 39 -5.26 -3.93 -3.63
N VAL A 40 -5.65 -2.71 -3.26
CA VAL A 40 -5.94 -1.61 -4.21
C VAL A 40 -4.81 -0.59 -4.28
N ALA A 41 -3.97 -0.52 -3.26
CA ALA A 41 -2.80 0.34 -3.27
C ALA A 41 -1.74 -0.13 -2.26
N VAL A 42 -0.52 0.36 -2.43
CA VAL A 42 0.62 0.12 -1.55
C VAL A 42 1.30 1.44 -1.19
N VAL A 43 1.50 1.69 0.10
CA VAL A 43 2.35 2.78 0.60
C VAL A 43 3.73 2.22 0.83
N ILE A 44 4.75 2.86 0.26
CA ILE A 44 6.14 2.37 0.28
C ILE A 44 7.00 3.37 1.05
N ASP A 45 7.71 2.91 2.08
CA ASP A 45 8.73 3.69 2.78
C ASP A 45 10.07 3.59 2.04
N LEU A 46 10.48 4.67 1.36
CA LEU A 46 11.74 4.73 0.62
C LEU A 46 12.97 4.85 1.53
N GLY A 47 12.75 5.14 2.82
CA GLY A 47 13.76 5.19 3.87
C GLY A 47 14.00 3.85 4.57
N SER A 48 13.19 2.83 4.28
CA SER A 48 13.35 1.47 4.80
C SER A 48 14.63 0.79 4.31
N ASP A 49 14.93 -0.42 4.81
CA ASP A 49 16.12 -1.18 4.40
C ASP A 49 16.16 -1.41 2.87
N ARG A 50 17.35 -1.78 2.36
CA ARG A 50 17.55 -2.00 0.93
C ARG A 50 16.65 -3.12 0.40
N GLY A 51 15.88 -2.78 -0.64
CA GLY A 51 14.92 -3.65 -1.29
C GLY A 51 14.24 -2.96 -2.46
N PHE A 52 13.19 -3.56 -2.97
CA PHE A 52 12.32 -2.92 -3.95
C PHE A 52 10.92 -3.51 -3.95
N VAL A 53 9.97 -2.70 -4.40
CA VAL A 53 8.61 -3.08 -4.73
C VAL A 53 8.49 -3.12 -6.24
N GLN A 54 7.96 -4.21 -6.78
CA GLN A 54 7.67 -4.36 -8.19
C GLN A 54 6.17 -4.48 -8.39
N ILE A 55 5.60 -3.62 -9.23
CA ILE A 55 4.21 -3.72 -9.66
C ILE A 55 4.20 -4.18 -11.11
N SER A 56 3.52 -5.29 -11.39
CA SER A 56 3.49 -5.94 -12.71
C SER A 56 2.06 -6.23 -13.15
N GLY A 57 1.75 -6.08 -14.44
CA GLY A 57 0.43 -6.41 -15.03
C GLY A 57 -0.14 -5.31 -15.93
N GLN A 58 -1.16 -5.69 -16.70
CA GLN A 58 -1.78 -5.09 -17.90
C GLN A 58 -1.12 -5.42 -19.25
N GLU A 59 0.19 -5.25 -19.42
CA GLU A 59 0.92 -5.63 -20.64
C GLU A 59 2.29 -6.24 -20.28
N GLU A 60 2.87 -7.06 -21.18
CA GLU A 60 4.08 -7.87 -20.92
C GLU A 60 5.31 -7.02 -20.52
N ASP A 61 5.29 -5.71 -20.83
CA ASP A 61 6.36 -4.75 -20.57
C ASP A 61 6.02 -3.66 -19.52
N SER A 62 4.82 -3.65 -18.90
CA SER A 62 4.40 -2.59 -17.97
C SER A 62 4.80 -2.85 -16.51
N SER A 63 5.98 -3.43 -16.27
CA SER A 63 6.48 -3.61 -14.91
C SER A 63 7.19 -2.34 -14.43
N ARG A 64 6.77 -1.84 -13.25
CA ARG A 64 7.41 -0.69 -12.59
C ARG A 64 8.07 -1.13 -11.30
N ARG A 65 9.29 -0.65 -11.08
CA ARG A 65 10.11 -0.99 -9.92
C ARG A 65 10.45 0.25 -9.11
N ILE A 66 10.24 0.16 -7.81
CA ILE A 66 10.50 1.22 -6.84
C ILE A 66 11.51 0.71 -5.82
N SER A 67 12.69 1.31 -5.76
CA SER A 67 13.75 0.92 -4.83
C SER A 67 13.64 1.63 -3.48
N THR A 68 13.95 0.90 -2.40
CA THR A 68 14.06 1.40 -1.01
C THR A 68 15.52 1.40 -0.54
N GLY A 69 15.84 2.06 0.59
CA GLY A 69 17.19 2.03 1.18
C GLY A 69 18.07 3.25 0.94
N GLY A 70 17.52 4.35 0.42
CA GLY A 70 18.33 5.52 0.06
C GLY A 70 17.65 6.88 0.21
N GLN A 71 16.35 6.93 0.54
CA GLN A 71 15.60 8.17 0.62
C GLN A 71 14.89 8.29 1.97
N GLN A 72 15.64 8.69 3.00
CA GLN A 72 15.12 8.85 4.36
C GLN A 72 13.88 9.74 4.40
N GLN A 73 12.88 9.32 5.19
CA GLN A 73 11.63 10.06 5.48
C GLN A 73 10.75 10.35 4.25
N LYS A 74 10.87 9.56 3.17
CA LYS A 74 9.98 9.67 2.01
C LYS A 74 9.07 8.46 1.89
N TYR A 75 7.79 8.74 1.70
CA TYR A 75 6.77 7.73 1.40
C TYR A 75 6.19 8.01 0.02
N ILE A 76 5.86 6.95 -0.71
CA ILE A 76 5.08 7.06 -1.94
C ILE A 76 3.87 6.13 -1.88
N LEU A 77 2.81 6.50 -2.59
CA LEU A 77 1.59 5.71 -2.72
C LEU A 77 1.49 5.25 -4.17
N GLU A 78 1.31 3.95 -4.37
CA GLU A 78 1.08 3.35 -5.67
C GLU A 78 -0.25 2.60 -5.70
N TRP A 79 -1.08 2.93 -6.69
CA TRP A 79 -2.36 2.25 -6.92
C TRP A 79 -2.16 0.99 -7.76
N LEU A 80 -2.86 -0.09 -7.42
CA LEU A 80 -2.96 -1.27 -8.27
C LEU A 80 -4.23 -1.16 -9.11
N GLU A 81 -4.09 -1.39 -10.40
CA GLU A 81 -5.20 -1.50 -11.35
C GLU A 81 -5.62 -2.97 -11.56
N ASP A 82 -6.71 -3.17 -12.28
CA ASP A 82 -7.18 -4.52 -12.61
C ASP A 82 -6.12 -5.31 -13.40
N GLY A 83 -5.91 -6.56 -12.99
CA GLY A 83 -4.84 -7.42 -13.51
C GLY A 83 -3.42 -7.07 -13.03
N GLN A 84 -3.23 -6.07 -12.15
CA GLN A 84 -1.93 -5.76 -11.57
C GLN A 84 -1.65 -6.51 -10.26
N THR A 85 -0.36 -6.75 -10.04
CA THR A 85 0.21 -7.48 -8.91
C THR A 85 1.32 -6.65 -8.28
N CYS A 86 1.53 -6.81 -6.98
CA CYS A 86 2.60 -6.17 -6.22
C CYS A 86 3.48 -7.24 -5.56
N MET A 87 4.78 -7.12 -5.77
CA MET A 87 5.80 -8.04 -5.30
C MET A 87 6.85 -7.30 -4.50
N LEU A 88 7.20 -7.84 -3.33
CA LEU A 88 8.22 -7.28 -2.44
C LEU A 88 9.50 -8.12 -2.49
N TYR A 89 10.64 -7.45 -2.65
CA TYR A 89 11.96 -8.09 -2.74
C TYR A 89 12.98 -7.41 -1.82
N GLY A 90 13.74 -8.21 -1.06
CA GLY A 90 14.73 -7.69 -0.12
C GLY A 90 14.08 -7.31 1.22
N ARG A 91 14.26 -6.05 1.66
CA ARG A 91 13.67 -5.56 2.92
C ARG A 91 12.89 -4.22 2.80
N PRO A 92 11.99 -4.05 1.81
CA PRO A 92 11.13 -2.89 1.79
C PRO A 92 10.12 -2.96 2.96
N SER A 93 9.85 -1.80 3.56
CA SER A 93 8.68 -1.61 4.44
C SER A 93 7.53 -1.02 3.63
N VAL A 94 6.38 -1.68 3.67
CA VAL A 94 5.17 -1.23 2.98
C VAL A 94 3.94 -1.30 3.87
N MET A 95 2.89 -0.57 3.49
CA MET A 95 1.54 -0.75 4.03
C MET A 95 0.61 -1.07 2.87
N PHE A 96 -0.11 -2.19 2.96
CA PHE A 96 -1.10 -2.55 1.95
C PHE A 96 -2.44 -1.88 2.27
N ILE A 97 -3.08 -1.34 1.23
CA ILE A 97 -4.42 -0.78 1.31
C ILE A 97 -5.37 -1.77 0.65
N VAL A 98 -6.31 -2.28 1.44
CA VAL A 98 -7.34 -3.21 0.99
C VAL A 98 -8.63 -2.45 0.63
N PRO A 99 -9.48 -3.00 -0.26
CA PRO A 99 -10.78 -2.40 -0.55
C PRO A 99 -11.59 -2.16 0.72
N ALA A 100 -12.37 -1.09 0.75
CA ALA A 100 -13.36 -0.93 1.80
C ALA A 100 -14.36 -2.10 1.73
N PRO A 101 -14.73 -2.73 2.86
CA PRO A 101 -15.84 -3.66 2.85
C PRO A 101 -17.04 -2.94 2.26
N LEU A 102 -17.70 -3.57 1.29
CA LEU A 102 -18.96 -3.06 0.76
C LEU A 102 -19.88 -2.79 1.96
N PRO A 103 -20.57 -1.64 2.01
CA PRO A 103 -21.60 -1.47 3.03
C PRO A 103 -22.54 -2.65 2.89
N ASP A 104 -22.76 -3.39 4.00
CA ASP A 104 -23.75 -4.45 4.06
C ASP A 104 -25.00 -3.92 3.37
N SER A 105 -25.47 -4.67 2.37
CA SER A 105 -26.62 -4.34 1.54
C SER A 105 -27.69 -3.73 2.44
N VAL A 106 -28.00 -2.45 2.23
CA VAL A 106 -29.13 -1.82 2.92
C VAL A 106 -30.34 -2.67 2.53
N PRO A 107 -31.00 -3.35 3.48
CA PRO A 107 -32.22 -4.07 3.14
C PRO A 107 -33.22 -3.05 2.59
N ASP A 108 -33.79 -3.35 1.43
CA ASP A 108 -34.83 -2.58 0.75
C ASP A 108 -35.98 -2.18 1.69
#